data_AF-A0A9E3SP38-F1
#
_entry.id   AF-A0A9E3SP38-F1
#
_cell.length_a   1.000
_cell.length_b   1.000
_cell.length_c   1.000
_cell.angle_alpha   90.00
_cell.angle_beta   90.00
_cell.angle_gamma   90.00
#
_symmetry.space_group_name_H-M   'P 1'
#
loop_
_entity.id
_entity.type
_entity.pdbx_description
1 polymer ?
#
loop_
_entity_poly.entity_id
_entity_poly.type
_entity_poly.pdbx_seq_one_letter_code
_entity_poly.pdbx_strand_id
1 'polypeptide(L)'
;GDFFSPHLFCLEGVTATGRTFARHFGTPPDTLEDPFTGSATGGMAAYLWHYGLIDTPSFWAEQGHWMQRPGVGYAEVVGPPDAIETVQVGGAAVTVLRGELML
;
A
#
# COMPACT_ATOMS: atom_id res chain seq x y z
N GLY A 1 10.64 -15.83 -14.27
CA GLY A 1 10.38 -15.15 -13.00
C GLY A 1 9.82 -13.79 -13.30
N ASP A 2 8.68 -13.76 -14.00
CA ASP A 2 8.28 -12.60 -14.80
C ASP A 2 6.82 -12.25 -14.54
N PHE A 3 6.41 -12.30 -13.28
CA PHE A 3 5.08 -11.85 -12.91
C PHE A 3 5.17 -10.65 -11.97
N PHE A 4 4.67 -9.52 -12.46
CA PHE A 4 4.47 -8.30 -11.70
C PHE A 4 2.98 -8.02 -11.71
N SER A 5 2.35 -8.11 -10.55
CA SER A 5 0.96 -7.72 -10.31
C SER A 5 0.82 -6.20 -10.48
N PRO A 6 -0.17 -5.70 -11.24
CA PRO A 6 -0.37 -4.27 -11.40
C PRO A 6 -0.94 -3.63 -10.13
N HIS A 7 -0.29 -2.56 -9.68
CA HIS A 7 -0.76 -1.69 -8.61
C HIS A 7 -1.13 -0.32 -9.18
N LEU A 8 -2.42 -0.07 -9.34
CA LEU A 8 -2.93 1.18 -9.90
C LEU A 8 -3.22 2.12 -8.74
N PHE A 9 -2.74 3.35 -8.83
CA PHE A 9 -2.92 4.34 -7.76
C PHE A 9 -3.16 5.73 -8.32
N CYS A 10 -3.77 6.58 -7.50
CA CYS A 10 -3.90 8.01 -7.74
C CYS A 10 -3.53 8.81 -6.49
N LEU A 11 -3.20 10.09 -6.71
CA LEU A 11 -3.23 11.07 -5.63
C LEU A 11 -4.68 11.30 -5.20
N GLU A 12 -4.83 11.75 -3.96
CA GLU A 12 -6.10 11.85 -3.22
C GLU A 12 -6.63 10.47 -2.79
N GLY A 13 -6.90 10.36 -1.49
CA GLY A 13 -7.53 9.18 -0.90
C GLY A 13 -9.04 9.14 -1.15
N VAL A 14 -9.64 8.01 -0.80
CA VAL A 14 -11.10 7.85 -0.71
C VAL A 14 -11.65 8.64 0.46
N THR A 15 -10.87 8.77 1.55
CA THR A 15 -11.21 9.60 2.71
C THR A 15 -10.32 10.85 2.78
N ALA A 16 -10.69 11.79 3.65
CA ALA A 16 -9.86 12.97 3.92
C ALA A 16 -8.52 12.64 4.60
N THR A 17 -8.36 11.44 5.13
CA THR A 17 -7.10 10.99 5.78
C THR A 17 -6.10 10.49 4.76
N GLY A 18 -6.55 9.76 3.74
CA GLY A 18 -5.68 9.20 2.71
C GLY A 18 -5.11 10.26 1.76
N ARG A 19 -3.80 10.20 1.50
CA ARG A 19 -3.16 10.99 0.45
C ARG A 19 -3.19 10.31 -0.90
N THR A 20 -3.37 8.99 -0.91
CA THR A 20 -3.43 8.16 -2.12
C THR A 20 -4.52 7.11 -1.97
N PHE A 21 -5.12 6.74 -3.10
CA PHE A 21 -5.94 5.54 -3.21
C PHE A 21 -5.34 4.58 -4.24
N ALA A 22 -5.32 3.29 -3.92
CA ALA A 22 -4.80 2.26 -4.80
C ALA A 22 -5.71 1.04 -4.93
N ARG A 23 -5.47 0.25 -5.97
CA ARG A 23 -6.03 -1.08 -6.22
C ARG A 23 -4.91 -2.01 -6.69
N HIS A 24 -4.91 -3.25 -6.23
CA HIS A 24 -3.89 -4.23 -6.55
C HIS A 24 -4.52 -5.50 -7.10
N PHE A 25 -4.27 -5.80 -8.37
CA PHE A 25 -4.88 -6.94 -9.04
C PHE A 25 -3.90 -8.10 -9.15
N GLY A 26 -4.35 -9.29 -8.77
CA GLY A 26 -3.64 -10.54 -9.05
C GLY A 26 -3.98 -11.05 -10.45
N THR A 27 -3.10 -11.85 -11.04
CA THR A 27 -3.48 -12.68 -12.19
C THR A 27 -3.81 -14.09 -11.76
N PRO A 28 -4.70 -14.80 -12.47
CA PRO A 28 -4.95 -16.21 -12.21
C PRO A 28 -3.64 -17.01 -12.11
N PRO A 29 -3.49 -17.90 -11.12
CA PRO A 29 -4.52 -18.39 -10.20
C PRO A 29 -4.72 -17.57 -8.90
N ASP A 30 -4.09 -16.41 -8.75
CA ASP A 30 -4.15 -15.61 -7.52
C ASP A 30 -5.52 -14.96 -7.30
N THR A 31 -5.71 -14.39 -6.10
CA THR A 31 -6.87 -13.55 -5.78
C THR A 31 -7.00 -12.42 -6.81
N LEU A 32 -8.22 -12.21 -7.33
CA LEU A 32 -8.51 -11.19 -8.34
C LEU A 32 -8.06 -9.77 -7.91
N GLU A 33 -8.25 -9.42 -6.64
CA GLU A 33 -7.82 -8.15 -6.07
C GLU A 33 -7.46 -8.35 -4.58
N ASP A 34 -6.34 -7.77 -4.14
CA ASP A 34 -5.90 -7.79 -2.75
C ASP A 34 -6.43 -6.54 -2.01
N PRO A 35 -7.05 -6.67 -0.82
CA PRO A 35 -7.58 -5.52 -0.07
C PRO A 35 -6.51 -4.52 0.39
N PHE A 36 -5.28 -4.97 0.69
CA PHE A 36 -4.18 -4.07 1.06
C PHE A 36 -2.83 -4.73 0.84
N THR A 37 -1.98 -4.13 0.00
CA THR A 37 -0.72 -4.74 -0.45
C THR A 37 0.49 -3.90 -0.03
N GLY A 38 1.06 -4.20 1.13
CA GLY A 38 2.14 -3.39 1.73
C GLY A 38 3.38 -3.21 0.84
N SER A 39 3.81 -4.26 0.13
CA SER A 39 4.96 -4.20 -0.79
C SER A 39 4.73 -3.25 -1.95
N ALA A 40 3.52 -3.26 -2.52
CA ALA A 40 3.13 -2.39 -3.63
C ALA A 40 2.96 -0.94 -3.15
N THR A 41 2.39 -0.74 -1.96
CA THR A 41 2.33 0.57 -1.29
C THR A 41 3.73 1.15 -1.07
N GLY A 42 4.70 0.34 -0.68
CA GLY A 42 6.09 0.78 -0.53
C GLY A 42 6.71 1.24 -1.85
N GLY A 43 6.50 0.48 -2.93
CA GLY A 43 6.93 0.87 -4.27
C GLY A 43 6.26 2.16 -4.77
N MET A 44 4.96 2.32 -4.52
CA MET A 44 4.21 3.55 -4.82
C MET A 44 4.79 4.74 -4.05
N ALA A 45 5.08 4.59 -2.75
CA ALA A 45 5.64 5.68 -1.94
C ALA A 45 7.02 6.12 -2.45
N ALA A 46 7.91 5.18 -2.77
CA ALA A 46 9.20 5.49 -3.38
C ALA A 46 9.05 6.21 -4.73
N TYR A 47 8.14 5.73 -5.59
CA TYR A 47 7.86 6.35 -6.87
C TYR A 47 7.37 7.79 -6.71
N LEU A 48 6.35 8.02 -5.87
CA LEU A 48 5.78 9.34 -5.65
C LEU A 48 6.82 10.33 -5.11
N TRP A 49 7.68 9.88 -4.18
CA TRP A 49 8.75 10.70 -3.62
C TRP A 49 9.82 11.03 -4.66
N HIS A 50 10.34 10.01 -5.37
CA HIS A 50 11.38 10.18 -6.38
C HIS A 50 10.98 11.17 -7.49
N TYR A 51 9.73 11.12 -7.93
CA TYR A 51 9.21 12.00 -8.98
C TYR A 51 8.59 13.31 -8.47
N GLY A 52 8.67 13.61 -7.16
CA GLY A 52 8.17 14.87 -6.60
C GLY A 52 6.65 15.05 -6.71
N LEU A 53 5.89 13.95 -6.68
CA LEU A 53 4.43 13.95 -6.76
C LEU A 53 3.75 14.11 -5.38
N ILE A 54 4.55 14.09 -4.32
CA ILE A 54 4.16 14.37 -2.93
C ILE A 54 5.20 15.32 -2.33
N ASP A 55 4.74 16.23 -1.47
CA ASP A 55 5.59 17.26 -0.87
C ASP A 55 6.27 16.79 0.44
N THR A 56 5.74 15.72 1.05
CA THR A 56 6.26 15.11 2.27
C THR A 56 6.60 13.64 2.03
N PRO A 57 7.67 13.11 2.63
CA PRO A 57 8.11 11.74 2.42
C PRO A 57 7.25 10.71 3.16
N SER A 58 6.26 11.16 3.94
CA SER A 58 5.33 10.28 4.64
C SER A 58 3.88 10.68 4.44
N PHE A 59 3.00 9.68 4.40
CA PHE A 59 1.58 9.85 4.16
C PHE A 59 0.76 8.59 4.52
N TRP A 60 -0.55 8.77 4.67
CA TRP A 60 -1.49 7.66 4.77
C TRP A 60 -1.94 7.19 3.37
N ALA A 61 -1.80 5.90 3.11
CA ALA A 61 -2.20 5.24 1.87
C ALA A 61 -3.46 4.38 2.09
N GLU A 62 -4.39 4.43 1.14
CA GLU A 62 -5.65 3.69 1.20
C GLU A 62 -5.78 2.68 0.05
N GLN A 63 -6.33 1.50 0.35
CA GLN A 63 -6.63 0.44 -0.62
C GLN A 63 -7.89 -0.34 -0.17
N GLY A 64 -8.51 -1.10 -1.07
CA GLY A 64 -9.56 -2.08 -0.72
C GLY A 64 -10.94 -1.50 -0.38
N HIS A 65 -11.10 -0.18 -0.41
CA HIS A 65 -12.36 0.51 -0.11
C HIS A 65 -13.49 0.08 -1.07
N TRP A 66 -13.17 -0.11 -2.35
CA TRP A 66 -14.13 -0.59 -3.36
C TRP A 66 -14.47 -2.07 -3.22
N MET A 67 -13.69 -2.82 -2.45
CA MET A 67 -13.97 -4.22 -2.12
C MET A 67 -14.76 -4.36 -0.80
N GLN A 68 -15.18 -3.25 -0.18
CA GLN A 68 -15.76 -3.23 1.17
C GLN A 68 -14.81 -3.82 2.24
N ARG A 69 -13.50 -3.73 1.99
CA ARG A 69 -12.43 -4.17 2.90
C ARG A 69 -11.39 -3.05 3.03
N PRO A 70 -11.78 -1.89 3.60
CA PRO A 70 -10.91 -0.71 3.63
C PRO A 70 -9.65 -0.99 4.45
N GLY A 71 -8.50 -0.83 3.80
CA GLY A 71 -7.19 -0.85 4.44
C GLY A 71 -6.58 0.55 4.42
N VAL A 72 -5.95 0.93 5.54
CA VAL A 72 -5.20 2.17 5.70
C VAL A 72 -3.82 1.83 6.25
N GLY A 73 -2.78 2.28 5.56
CA GLY A 73 -1.40 2.12 6.01
C GLY A 73 -0.64 3.44 6.00
N TYR A 74 0.31 3.59 6.90
CA TYR A 74 1.26 4.70 6.93
C TYR A 74 2.51 4.29 6.17
N ALA A 75 2.88 5.09 5.17
CA ALA A 75 4.12 4.92 4.42
C ALA A 75 5.08 6.06 4.76
N GLU A 76 6.36 5.75 4.93
CA GLU A 76 7.44 6.71 5.15
C GLU A 76 8.65 6.32 4.32
N VAL A 77 9.10 7.24 3.47
CA VAL A 77 10.31 7.09 2.65
C VAL A 77 11.48 7.72 3.39
N VAL A 78 12.59 6.99 3.52
CA VAL A 78 13.82 7.45 4.17
C VAL A 78 14.87 7.73 3.11
N GLY A 79 15.43 8.94 3.15
CA GLY A 79 16.41 9.43 2.18
C GLY A 79 15.84 10.48 1.21
N PRO A 80 16.70 11.22 0.51
CA PRO A 80 16.28 12.23 -0.46
C PRO A 80 15.66 11.58 -1.72
N PRO A 81 14.89 12.33 -2.53
CA PRO A 81 14.22 11.81 -3.73
C PRO A 81 15.15 11.09 -4.71
N ASP A 82 16.40 11.53 -4.83
CA ASP A 82 17.41 10.98 -5.74
C ASP A 82 18.27 9.87 -5.14
N ALA A 83 18.15 9.59 -3.83
CA ALA A 83 18.88 8.53 -3.14
C ALA A 83 18.03 7.91 -2.00
N ILE A 84 16.91 7.28 -2.36
CA ILE A 84 16.05 6.57 -1.41
C ILE A 84 16.82 5.39 -0.81
N GLU A 85 16.88 5.34 0.52
CA GLU A 85 17.55 4.28 1.27
C GLU A 85 16.59 3.13 1.59
N THR A 86 15.38 3.46 2.02
CA THR A 86 14.35 2.48 2.37
C THR A 86 12.94 3.10 2.40
N VAL A 87 11.92 2.24 2.46
CA VAL A 87 10.53 2.63 2.71
C VAL A 87 9.98 1.78 3.84
N GLN A 88 9.40 2.44 4.83
CA GLN A 88 8.69 1.80 5.94
C GLN A 88 7.20 1.86 5.66
N VAL A 89 6.52 0.71 5.79
CA VAL A 89 5.07 0.62 5.66
C VAL A 89 4.53 -0.05 6.91
N GLY A 90 3.61 0.62 7.60
CA GLY A 90 2.99 0.13 8.83
C GLY A 90 1.49 0.41 8.85
N GLY A 91 0.78 -0.23 9.77
CA GLY A 91 -0.66 -0.04 9.93
C GLY A 91 -1.16 -0.67 11.22
N ALA A 92 -2.35 -0.26 11.65
CA ALA A 92 -3.01 -0.89 12.78
C ALA A 92 -3.54 -2.28 12.38
N ALA A 93 -3.52 -3.21 13.31
CA ALA A 93 -4.11 -4.54 13.15
C ALA A 93 -5.09 -4.84 14.29
N VAL A 94 -6.08 -5.68 14.00
CA VAL A 94 -7.05 -6.16 14.98
C VAL A 94 -7.09 -7.68 14.95
N THR A 95 -7.07 -8.31 16.13
CA THR A 95 -7.20 -9.77 16.24
C THR A 95 -8.64 -10.17 15.92
N VAL A 96 -8.84 -10.91 14.83
CA VAL A 96 -10.16 -11.41 14.42
C VAL A 96 -10.49 -12.80 14.98
N LEU A 97 -9.47 -13.62 15.22
CA LEU A 97 -9.60 -14.97 15.76
C LEU A 97 -8.37 -15.29 16.61
N ARG A 98 -8.61 -15.94 17.75
CA ARG A 98 -7.57 -16.48 18.63
C ARG A 98 -7.95 -17.91 19.01
N GLY A 99 -7.02 -18.84 18.84
CA GLY A 99 -7.24 -20.26 19.14
C GLY A 99 -5.93 -21.05 19.09
N GLU A 100 -6.06 -22.37 19.13
CA GLU A 100 -4.95 -23.32 19.05
C GLU A 100 -5.04 -24.11 17.75
N LEU A 101 -3.90 -24.32 17.09
CA LEU A 101 -3.80 -25.17 15.90
C LEU A 101 -3.22 -26.53 16.32
N MET A 102 -4.00 -27.59 16.19
CA MET A 102 -3.50 -28.96 16.31
C MET A 102 -2.94 -29.39 14.96
N LEU A 103 -1.67 -29.80 14.94
CA LEU A 103 -0.95 -30.25 13.75
C LEU A 103 -1.01 -31.76 13.59
#